data_AF-A0A554J9J5-F1
#
_entry.id   AF-A0A554J9J5-F1
#
_cell.length_a   1.000
_cell.length_b   1.000
_cell.length_c   1.000
_cell.angle_alpha   90.00
_cell.angle_beta   90.00
_cell.angle_gamma   90.00
#
_symmetry.space_group_name_H-M   'P 1'
#
loop_
_entity.id
_entity.type
_entity.pdbx_description
1 polymer ?
#
loop_
_entity_poly.entity_id
_entity_poly.type
_entity_poly.pdbx_seq_one_letter_code
_entity_poly.pdbx_strand_id
1 'polypeptide(L)' 'VNAPAGTIRGDFSMSIQQNIVHASESLEAAHDEIKHLFAESELFDYPRLDMEMVYSHEER' A
#
# COMPACT_ATOMS: atom_id res chain seq x y z
N VAL A 1 -10.87 -18.87 -5.02
CA VAL A 1 -10.10 -17.69 -4.57
C VAL A 1 -9.48 -18.06 -3.25
N ASN A 2 -8.18 -18.35 -3.24
CA ASN A 2 -7.45 -18.64 -2.00
C ASN A 2 -6.32 -17.62 -1.88
N ALA A 3 -6.41 -16.74 -0.89
CA ALA A 3 -5.29 -15.94 -0.45
C ALA A 3 -4.39 -16.85 0.41
N PRO A 4 -3.07 -16.91 0.18
CA PRO A 4 -2.17 -17.70 1.00
C PRO A 4 -2.15 -17.24 2.46
N ALA A 5 -1.93 -18.16 3.40
CA ALA A 5 -1.68 -17.84 4.81
C ALA A 5 -0.48 -16.89 4.94
N GLY A 6 -0.56 -15.94 5.87
CA GLY A 6 0.42 -14.87 6.04
C GLY A 6 0.16 -13.62 5.19
N THR A 7 -0.79 -13.67 4.26
CA THR A 7 -1.30 -12.44 3.60
C THR A 7 -2.46 -11.86 4.41
N ILE A 8 -2.67 -10.54 4.34
CA ILE A 8 -3.77 -9.86 5.06
C ILE A 8 -5.12 -10.56 4.80
N ARG A 9 -5.42 -10.88 3.54
CA ARG A 9 -6.68 -11.54 3.18
C ARG A 9 -6.73 -13.02 3.57
N GLY A 10 -5.59 -13.71 3.59
CA GLY A 10 -5.54 -15.11 4.01
C GLY A 10 -5.85 -15.28 5.49
N ASP A 11 -5.38 -14.33 6.31
CA ASP A 11 -5.46 -14.43 7.76
C ASP A 11 -6.72 -13.74 8.34
N PHE A 12 -7.26 -12.71 7.66
CA PHE A 12 -8.30 -11.85 8.27
C PHE A 12 -9.60 -11.70 7.45
N SER A 13 -9.70 -12.25 6.24
CA SER A 13 -10.90 -12.10 5.41
C SER A 13 -11.82 -13.32 5.47
N MET A 14 -13.13 -13.10 5.37
CA MET A 14 -14.14 -14.17 5.40
C MET A 14 -14.60 -14.62 4.02
N SER A 15 -14.59 -13.71 3.05
CA SER A 15 -15.02 -13.98 1.67
C SER A 15 -14.44 -12.95 0.70
N ILE A 16 -14.69 -13.11 -0.59
CA ILE A 16 -14.25 -12.15 -1.62
C ILE A 16 -14.92 -10.80 -1.39
N GLN A 17 -16.21 -10.80 -1.07
CA GLN A 17 -16.99 -9.59 -0.81
C GLN A 17 -16.61 -8.91 0.50
N GLN A 18 -16.04 -9.64 1.45
CA GLN A 18 -15.65 -9.15 2.77
C GLN A 18 -14.15 -9.38 2.97
N ASN A 19 -13.34 -8.65 2.19
CA ASN A 19 -11.90 -8.85 2.07
C ASN A 19 -11.03 -7.75 2.73
N ILE A 20 -11.66 -6.87 3.50
CA ILE A 20 -11.15 -5.87 4.46
C ILE A 20 -10.13 -4.82 3.98
N VAL A 21 -9.52 -4.98 2.81
CA VAL A 21 -8.46 -4.09 2.32
C VAL A 21 -8.56 -3.89 0.80
N HIS A 22 -8.33 -2.65 0.37
CA HIS A 22 -8.16 -2.24 -1.02
C HIS A 22 -6.71 -1.82 -1.26
N ALA A 23 -6.24 -2.02 -2.49
CA ALA A 23 -4.98 -1.47 -2.98
C ALA A 23 -5.13 -1.21 -4.47
N SER A 24 -4.55 -0.12 -4.96
CA SER A 24 -4.59 0.23 -6.38
C SER A 24 -3.91 -0.86 -7.22
N GLU A 25 -4.48 -1.17 -8.38
CA GLU A 25 -4.03 -2.28 -9.22
C GLU A 25 -2.85 -1.93 -10.14
N SER A 26 -2.58 -0.64 -10.32
CA SER A 26 -1.51 -0.12 -11.18
C SER A 26 -0.99 1.23 -10.67
N LEU A 27 0.16 1.68 -11.18
CA LEU A 27 0.70 3.00 -10.88
C LEU A 27 -0.22 4.14 -11.36
N GLU A 28 -0.86 3.96 -12.52
CA GLU A 28 -1.82 4.91 -13.06
C GLU A 28 -3.04 5.03 -12.14
N ALA A 29 -3.62 3.89 -11.75
CA ALA A 29 -4.74 3.84 -10.80
C ALA A 29 -4.35 4.43 -9.45
N ALA A 30 -3.13 4.18 -8.96
CA ALA A 30 -2.65 4.73 -7.69
C ALA A 30 -2.58 6.27 -7.74
N HIS A 31 -2.04 6.84 -8.81
CA HIS A 31 -1.99 8.30 -8.97
C HIS A 31 -3.38 8.93 -9.00
N ASP A 32 -4.34 8.29 -9.66
CA ASP A 32 -5.72 8.77 -9.71
C ASP A 32 -6.44 8.62 -8.37
N GLU A 33 -6.31 7.46 -7.71
CA GLU A 33 -6.90 7.20 -6.39
C GLU A 33 -6.37 8.16 -5.33
N ILE A 34 -5.05 8.42 -5.29
CA ILE A 34 -4.45 9.36 -4.33
C ILE A 34 -5.06 10.77 -4.49
N LYS A 35 -5.18 11.26 -5.73
CA LYS A 35 -5.79 12.57 -6.02
C LYS A 35 -7.27 12.64 -5.66
N HIS A 36 -7.99 11.53 -5.76
CA HIS A 36 -9.41 11.47 -5.39
C HIS A 36 -9.63 11.38 -3.88
N LEU A 37 -8.72 10.73 -3.14
CA LEU A 37 -8.87 10.45 -1.71
C LEU A 37 -8.25 11.53 -0.81
N PHE A 38 -7.20 12.21 -1.26
CA PHE A 38 -6.44 13.15 -0.45
C PHE A 38 -6.27 14.49 -1.18
N ALA A 39 -6.36 15.59 -0.43
CA ALA A 39 -5.84 16.87 -0.87
C ALA A 39 -4.31 16.86 -0.80
N GLU A 40 -3.64 17.66 -1.64
CA GLU A 40 -2.18 17.77 -1.62
C GLU A 40 -1.64 18.19 -0.24
N SER A 41 -2.40 18.99 0.51
CA SER A 41 -2.05 19.42 1.87
C SER A 41 -2.09 18.31 2.94
N GLU A 42 -2.64 17.15 2.61
CA GLU A 42 -2.71 15.98 3.51
C GLU A 42 -1.55 15.00 3.27
N LEU A 43 -0.71 15.27 2.26
CA LEU A 43 0.47 14.48 1.93
C LEU A 43 1.72 15.16 2.50
N PHE A 44 2.48 14.43 3.32
CA PHE A 44 3.64 14.96 4.04
C PHE A 44 4.89 14.17 3.70
N ASP A 45 5.90 14.88 3.19
CA ASP A 45 7.23 14.32 2.99
C ASP A 45 8.04 14.36 4.30
N TYR A 46 8.71 13.27 4.61
CA TYR A 46 9.61 13.20 5.76
C TYR A 46 10.72 12.16 5.52
N PRO A 47 11.93 12.38 6.06
CA PRO A 47 12.99 11.38 6.01
C PRO A 47 12.65 10.24 6.97
N ARG A 48 12.57 9.01 6.46
CA ARG A 48 12.48 7.83 7.33
C ARG A 48 13.83 7.54 7.97
N LEU A 49 13.83 7.27 9.28
CA LEU A 49 15.04 6.97 10.05
C LEU A 49 15.75 5.69 9.58
N ASP A 50 14.99 4.73 9.05
CA ASP A 50 15.45 3.39 8.69
C ASP A 50 15.84 3.25 7.21
N MET A 51 15.85 4.35 6.41
CA MET A 51 16.14 4.26 4.97
C MET A 51 17.44 3.53 4.66
N GLU A 52 18.49 3.74 5.45
CA GLU A 52 19.81 3.12 5.25
C GLU A 52 19.85 1.63 5.60
N MET A 53 18.87 1.15 6.38
CA MET A 53 18.73 -0.26 6.73
C MET A 53 17.83 -1.00 5.73
N VAL A 54 16.94 -0.27 5.07
CA VAL A 54 15.96 -0.82 4.12
C VAL A 54 16.50 -0.82 2.69
N TYR A 55 17.18 0.25 2.28
CA TYR A 55 17.70 0.43 0.92
C TYR A 55 19.22 0.43 0.92
N SER A 56 19.81 -0.23 -0.09
CA SER A 56 21.24 -0.12 -0.33
C SER A 56 21.61 1.30 -0.78
N HIS A 57 22.89 1.65 -0.71
CA HIS A 57 23.36 2.98 -1.11
C HIS A 57 23.15 3.27 -2.61
N GLU A 58 23.03 2.25 -3.45
CA GLU A 58 22.84 2.37 -4.90
C GLU A 58 21.36 2.45 -5.31
N GLU A 59 20.43 2.13 -4.40
CA GLU A 59 18.98 2.05 -4.66
C GLU A 59 18.17 3.17 -3.99
N ARG A 60 18.83 4.11 -3.31
CA ARG A 60 18.21 5.37 -2.87
C ARG A 60 18.06 6.34 -4.04
#